data_AF-A0AAU9Q2W5-F1
#
_entry.id   AF-A0AAU9Q2W5-F1
#
_cell.length_a   1.000
_cell.length_b   1.000
_cell.length_c   1.000
_cell.angle_alpha   90.00
_cell.angle_beta   90.00
_cell.angle_gamma   90.00
#
_symmetry.space_group_name_H-M   'P 1'
#
loop_
_entity.id
_entity.type
_entity.pdbx_description
1 polymer ?
#
loop_
_entity_poly.entity_id
_entity_poly.type
_entity_poly.pdbx_seq_one_letter_code
_entity_poly.pdbx_strand_id
1 'polypeptide(L)'
;MSIRRLSSLMVACLVLSLSGCSLLEVKIDSQTVPLTKQELNMRIMTREYAQQFFAQVEQAADVLQENYEPSDKVNQSYILLWKINAEEGLQAAAYQVSPMAALIDTWVFTHQMNQFYSEGAGKDLFATGEAKKVSEHLAKEVDKLAKSLLKKDVYEKTQVFVADFVEKYPFADLSMIRTPAYRAWLQANQISEEEAVTTLGTMPEAIGDVSDRLSLVSEQTPKIMTWKAQLLALNSSASIEQVNAALNSLKVTSESLKDFIDNNPEYMRNLAEQMAVQLQPLVEDIDQKTEERLSQLSDERQALELMVARERQEIAQIITSEREKFAQDLDHVSQEVVNLAMDKLIELVKSTIIYFILFILVIFFAPLVLGYALGKRSAVRASTKSA
;
A
#
# COMPACT_ATOMS: atom_id res chain seq x y z
N MET A 1 39.80 30.78 -69.16
CA MET A 1 39.80 31.09 -67.72
C MET A 1 38.41 31.04 -67.05
N SER A 2 37.30 31.11 -67.79
CA SER A 2 35.94 31.18 -67.20
C SER A 2 35.41 29.86 -66.61
N ILE A 3 35.68 28.72 -67.27
CA ILE A 3 35.11 27.40 -66.89
C ILE A 3 35.67 26.88 -65.55
N ARG A 4 36.94 27.16 -65.24
CA ARG A 4 37.59 26.75 -63.98
C ARG A 4 37.04 27.51 -62.75
N ARG A 5 36.62 28.76 -62.92
CA ARG A 5 36.03 29.57 -61.85
C ARG A 5 34.60 29.13 -61.53
N LEU A 6 33.84 28.70 -62.55
CA LEU A 6 32.48 28.19 -62.37
C LEU A 6 32.45 26.87 -61.58
N SER A 7 33.41 25.98 -61.85
CA SER A 7 33.59 24.72 -61.13
C SER A 7 33.96 24.94 -59.66
N SER A 8 34.86 25.88 -59.36
CA SER A 8 35.22 26.21 -57.97
C SER A 8 34.06 26.86 -57.18
N LEU A 9 33.22 27.67 -57.84
CA LEU A 9 32.02 28.25 -57.23
C LEU A 9 30.96 27.17 -56.93
N MET A 10 30.79 26.20 -57.82
CA MET A 10 29.83 25.11 -57.62
C MET A 10 30.26 24.15 -56.50
N VAL A 11 31.56 23.87 -56.38
CA VAL A 11 32.12 23.08 -55.27
C VAL A 11 32.01 23.84 -53.95
N ALA A 12 32.24 25.16 -53.93
CA ALA A 12 32.09 25.98 -52.73
C ALA A 12 30.62 26.03 -52.24
N CYS A 13 29.64 26.14 -53.14
CA CYS A 13 28.22 26.07 -52.78
C CYS A 13 27.79 24.68 -52.28
N LEU A 14 28.38 23.60 -52.81
CA LEU A 14 28.13 22.25 -52.31
C LEU A 14 28.68 22.06 -50.89
N VAL A 15 29.90 22.53 -50.62
CA VAL A 15 30.51 22.43 -49.28
C VAL A 15 29.77 23.28 -48.25
N LEU A 16 29.24 24.45 -48.63
CA LEU A 16 28.45 25.30 -47.74
C LEU A 16 27.05 24.74 -47.42
N SER A 17 26.47 23.92 -48.30
CA SER A 17 25.17 23.27 -48.06
C SER A 17 25.29 22.00 -47.21
N LEU A 18 26.46 21.34 -47.20
CA LEU A 18 26.75 20.19 -46.35
C LEU A 18 27.11 20.57 -44.90
N SER A 19 27.50 21.82 -44.63
CA SER A 19 27.78 22.32 -43.28
C SER A 19 26.54 22.69 -42.45
N GLY A 20 25.34 22.56 -43.02
CA GLY A 20 24.07 22.92 -42.36
C GLY A 20 23.41 21.83 -41.52
N CYS A 21 23.98 20.62 -41.44
CA CYS A 21 23.32 19.48 -40.80
C CYS A 21 23.69 19.26 -39.32
N SER A 22 24.39 20.20 -38.67
CA SER A 22 24.92 19.99 -37.31
C SER A 22 24.03 20.57 -36.18
N LEU A 23 22.79 20.94 -36.45
CA LEU A 23 21.89 21.45 -35.40
C LEU A 23 20.42 21.11 -35.63
N LEU A 24 20.14 19.89 -36.11
CA LEU A 24 18.85 19.28 -35.82
C LEU A 24 18.99 18.62 -34.45
N GLU A 25 18.84 19.43 -33.40
CA GLU A 25 18.59 18.94 -32.05
C GLU A 25 17.20 18.28 -32.13
N VAL A 26 17.18 17.01 -32.55
CA VAL A 26 16.01 16.15 -32.42
C VAL A 26 15.80 16.07 -30.92
N LYS A 27 14.94 16.95 -30.41
CA LYS A 27 14.25 16.73 -29.15
C LYS A 27 13.43 15.47 -29.39
N ILE A 28 14.05 14.33 -29.17
CA ILE A 28 13.33 13.14 -28.78
C ILE A 28 12.67 13.59 -27.48
N ASP A 29 11.42 14.02 -27.55
CA ASP A 29 10.54 14.14 -26.41
C ASP A 29 10.40 12.70 -25.85
N SER A 30 11.45 12.21 -25.20
CA SER A 30 11.29 11.09 -24.30
C SER A 30 10.34 11.61 -23.25
N GLN A 31 9.19 10.95 -23.11
CA GLN A 31 8.14 11.27 -22.14
C GLN A 31 8.60 11.03 -20.69
N THR A 32 9.85 11.33 -20.37
CA THR A 32 10.46 11.14 -19.08
C THR A 32 10.33 12.43 -18.30
N VAL A 33 9.39 12.43 -17.34
CA VAL A 33 9.30 13.51 -16.36
C VAL A 33 10.56 13.41 -15.47
N PRO A 34 11.37 14.46 -15.33
CA PRO A 34 12.52 14.46 -14.43
C PRO A 34 12.05 14.32 -12.98
N LEU A 35 12.90 13.73 -12.14
CA LEU A 35 12.60 13.66 -10.71
C LEU A 35 12.56 15.08 -10.13
N THR A 36 11.62 15.30 -9.21
CA THR A 36 11.61 16.53 -8.43
C THR A 36 12.83 16.57 -7.51
N LYS A 37 13.23 17.78 -7.10
CA LYS A 37 14.32 17.97 -6.13
C LYS A 37 14.08 17.18 -4.82
N GLN A 38 12.81 17.05 -4.41
CA GLN A 38 12.44 16.29 -3.22
C GLN A 38 12.66 14.78 -3.42
N GLU A 39 12.24 14.23 -4.57
CA GLU A 39 12.44 12.82 -4.91
C GLU A 39 13.92 12.46 -5.08
N LEU A 40 14.70 13.34 -5.71
CA LEU A 40 16.15 13.16 -5.83
C LEU A 40 16.83 13.15 -4.45
N ASN A 41 16.52 14.14 -3.60
CA ASN A 41 17.05 14.19 -2.24
C ASN A 41 16.63 12.94 -1.44
N MET A 42 15.38 12.51 -1.58
CA MET A 42 14.87 11.31 -0.92
C MET A 42 15.65 10.06 -1.34
N ARG A 43 15.92 9.89 -2.64
CA ARG A 43 16.73 8.79 -3.16
C ARG A 43 18.14 8.81 -2.56
N ILE A 44 18.83 9.94 -2.63
CA ILE A 44 20.22 10.07 -2.14
C ILE A 44 20.28 9.80 -0.65
N MET A 45 19.44 10.48 0.15
CA MET A 45 19.50 10.41 1.61
C MET A 45 19.05 9.03 2.14
N THR A 46 18.10 8.36 1.48
CA THR A 46 17.70 6.99 1.84
C THR A 46 18.81 5.99 1.56
N ARG A 47 19.58 6.16 0.47
CA ARG A 47 20.73 5.32 0.15
C ARG A 47 21.91 5.57 1.09
N GLU A 48 22.17 6.82 1.43
CA GLU A 48 23.19 7.17 2.43
C GLU A 48 22.86 6.54 3.78
N TYR A 49 21.60 6.62 4.20
CA TYR A 49 21.13 5.92 5.41
C TYR A 49 21.33 4.40 5.31
N ALA A 50 21.08 3.78 4.16
CA ALA A 50 21.33 2.36 3.98
C ALA A 50 22.81 1.99 4.18
N GLN A 51 23.75 2.79 3.66
CA GLN A 51 25.18 2.60 3.90
C GLN A 51 25.53 2.70 5.39
N GLN A 52 24.98 3.69 6.09
CA GLN A 52 25.17 3.84 7.53
C GLN A 52 24.58 2.67 8.32
N PHE A 53 23.41 2.18 7.91
CA PHE A 53 22.80 1.00 8.51
C PHE A 53 23.69 -0.23 8.37
N PHE A 54 24.20 -0.51 7.17
CA PHE A 54 25.06 -1.67 6.92
C PHE A 54 26.28 -1.62 7.84
N ALA A 55 27.01 -0.51 7.84
CA ALA A 55 28.19 -0.34 8.67
C ALA A 55 27.91 -0.52 10.18
N GLN A 56 26.79 0.00 10.67
CA GLN A 56 26.43 -0.10 12.09
C GLN A 56 25.97 -1.50 12.49
N VAL A 57 25.19 -2.18 11.64
CA VAL A 57 24.82 -3.58 11.86
C VAL A 57 26.07 -4.47 11.83
N GLU A 58 26.95 -4.29 10.85
CA GLU A 58 28.23 -4.99 10.76
C GLU A 58 29.05 -4.81 12.05
N GLN A 59 29.23 -3.56 12.49
CA GLN A 59 30.00 -3.26 13.69
C GLN A 59 29.39 -3.87 14.96
N ALA A 60 28.07 -3.77 15.13
CA ALA A 60 27.38 -4.34 16.29
C ALA A 60 27.45 -5.87 16.30
N ALA A 61 27.34 -6.49 15.12
CA ALA A 61 27.46 -7.93 14.95
C ALA A 61 28.88 -8.43 15.22
N ASP A 62 29.91 -7.70 14.80
CA ASP A 62 31.31 -8.05 15.04
C ASP A 62 31.65 -7.97 16.55
N VAL A 63 31.16 -6.94 17.25
CA VAL A 63 31.28 -6.85 18.72
C VAL A 63 30.55 -8.01 19.41
N LEU A 64 29.35 -8.36 18.94
CA LEU A 64 28.62 -9.53 19.45
C LEU A 64 29.40 -10.82 19.21
N GLN A 65 30.08 -10.94 18.08
CA GLN A 65 30.83 -12.13 17.71
C GLN A 65 31.98 -12.40 18.68
N GLU A 66 32.65 -11.35 19.15
CA GLU A 66 33.73 -11.43 20.15
C GLU A 66 33.25 -11.89 21.53
N ASN A 67 31.96 -11.72 21.85
CA ASN A 67 31.37 -12.13 23.13
C ASN A 67 31.02 -13.63 23.19
N TYR A 68 31.11 -14.36 22.07
CA TYR A 68 30.89 -15.81 22.03
C TYR A 68 32.19 -16.56 21.78
N GLU A 69 32.28 -17.76 22.35
CA GLU A 69 33.38 -18.68 22.06
C GLU A 69 33.41 -19.02 20.56
N PRO A 70 34.58 -19.07 19.91
CA PRO A 70 34.69 -19.43 18.49
C PRO A 70 34.14 -20.83 18.16
N SER A 71 34.02 -21.70 19.17
CA SER A 71 33.45 -23.05 19.04
C SER A 71 31.92 -23.08 19.15
N ASP A 72 31.27 -21.98 19.55
CA ASP A 72 29.81 -21.87 19.66
C ASP A 72 29.17 -21.67 18.28
N LYS A 73 29.03 -22.77 17.55
CA LYS A 73 28.50 -22.77 16.19
C LYS A 73 27.11 -22.15 16.07
N VAL A 74 26.27 -22.28 17.11
CA VAL A 74 24.87 -21.84 17.06
C VAL A 74 24.79 -20.33 17.10
N ASN A 75 25.39 -19.70 18.11
CA ASN A 75 25.34 -18.24 18.25
C ASN A 75 26.15 -17.54 17.16
N GLN A 76 27.29 -18.12 16.75
CA GLN A 76 28.05 -17.63 15.60
C GLN A 76 27.22 -17.68 14.30
N SER A 77 26.41 -18.73 14.10
CA SER A 77 25.49 -18.82 12.96
C SER A 77 24.37 -17.78 13.02
N TYR A 78 23.81 -17.52 14.20
CA TYR A 78 22.77 -16.49 14.38
C TYR A 78 23.26 -15.08 14.08
N ILE A 79 24.50 -14.74 14.47
CA ILE A 79 25.11 -13.46 14.15
C ILE A 79 25.28 -13.31 12.63
N LEU A 80 25.81 -14.33 11.95
CA LEU A 80 25.96 -14.30 10.49
C LEU A 80 24.61 -14.19 9.77
N LEU A 81 23.60 -14.94 10.22
CA LEU A 81 22.23 -14.85 9.68
C LEU A 81 21.66 -13.45 9.86
N TRP A 82 21.88 -12.81 11.02
CA TRP A 82 21.46 -11.42 11.23
C TRP A 82 22.13 -10.48 10.23
N LYS A 83 23.47 -10.50 10.09
CA LYS A 83 24.20 -9.64 9.13
C LYS A 83 23.64 -9.80 7.71
N ILE A 84 23.59 -11.04 7.24
CA ILE A 84 23.13 -11.37 5.88
C ILE A 84 21.70 -10.86 5.65
N ASN A 85 20.76 -11.21 6.51
CA ASN A 85 19.34 -10.94 6.26
C ASN A 85 18.96 -9.49 6.53
N ALA A 86 19.61 -8.81 7.48
CA ALA A 86 19.42 -7.39 7.72
C ALA A 86 19.91 -6.55 6.53
N GLU A 87 21.08 -6.88 5.98
CA GLU A 87 21.65 -6.16 4.85
C GLU A 87 20.91 -6.45 3.54
N GLU A 88 20.62 -7.72 3.22
CA GLU A 88 19.83 -8.08 2.03
C GLU A 88 18.41 -7.50 2.10
N GLY A 89 17.78 -7.56 3.28
CA GLY A 89 16.44 -7.05 3.51
C GLY A 89 16.37 -5.53 3.37
N LEU A 90 17.29 -4.78 3.98
CA LEU A 90 17.33 -3.33 3.83
C LEU A 90 17.77 -2.90 2.43
N GLN A 91 18.71 -3.60 1.80
CA GLN A 91 19.08 -3.33 0.40
C GLN A 91 17.85 -3.42 -0.51
N ALA A 92 17.04 -4.46 -0.36
CA ALA A 92 15.80 -4.62 -1.11
C ALA A 92 14.75 -3.54 -0.80
N ALA A 93 14.79 -2.95 0.40
CA ALA A 93 13.92 -1.85 0.80
C ALA A 93 14.38 -0.50 0.23
N ALA A 94 15.65 -0.15 0.40
CA ALA A 94 16.22 1.18 0.08
C ALA A 94 16.53 1.40 -1.40
N TYR A 95 16.72 0.34 -2.19
CA TYR A 95 17.09 0.43 -3.62
C TYR A 95 15.91 0.13 -4.55
N GLN A 96 14.74 0.66 -4.20
CA GLN A 96 13.57 0.64 -5.08
C GLN A 96 13.66 1.72 -6.16
N VAL A 97 12.87 1.51 -7.22
CA VAL A 97 12.76 2.45 -8.33
C VAL A 97 12.15 3.78 -7.87
N SER A 98 11.04 3.72 -7.14
CA SER A 98 10.38 4.89 -6.55
C SER A 98 11.12 5.34 -5.28
N PRO A 99 11.56 6.61 -5.19
CA PRO A 99 12.19 7.15 -3.98
C PRO A 99 11.27 7.11 -2.76
N MET A 100 9.97 7.35 -2.96
CA MET A 100 8.99 7.29 -1.87
C MET A 100 8.80 5.85 -1.38
N ALA A 101 8.68 4.89 -2.30
CA ALA A 101 8.61 3.49 -1.93
C ALA A 101 9.86 3.03 -1.17
N ALA A 102 11.05 3.47 -1.62
CA ALA A 102 12.31 3.21 -0.95
C ALA A 102 12.31 3.73 0.48
N LEU A 103 11.91 4.99 0.70
CA LEU A 103 11.86 5.59 2.03
C LEU A 103 10.88 4.84 2.95
N ILE A 104 9.66 4.57 2.48
CA ILE A 104 8.61 3.91 3.28
C ILE A 104 9.04 2.49 3.67
N ASP A 105 9.50 1.68 2.72
CA ASP A 105 9.90 0.31 3.02
C ASP A 105 11.15 0.27 3.91
N THR A 106 12.09 1.19 3.74
CA THR A 106 13.28 1.33 4.61
C THR A 106 12.88 1.67 6.04
N TRP A 107 11.92 2.58 6.18
CA TRP A 107 11.40 3.03 7.47
C TRP A 107 10.70 1.88 8.21
N VAL A 108 9.82 1.17 7.51
CA VAL A 108 9.13 -0.01 8.06
C VAL A 108 10.12 -1.11 8.42
N PHE A 109 11.04 -1.49 7.52
CA PHE A 109 12.01 -2.56 7.75
C PHE A 109 12.86 -2.28 9.00
N THR A 110 13.33 -1.04 9.16
CA THR A 110 14.14 -0.64 10.31
C THR A 110 13.35 -0.76 11.61
N HIS A 111 12.08 -0.31 11.63
CA HIS A 111 11.25 -0.44 12.82
C HIS A 111 10.85 -1.90 13.12
N GLN A 112 10.62 -2.73 12.10
CA GLN A 112 10.41 -4.17 12.28
C GLN A 112 11.63 -4.84 12.92
N MET A 113 12.85 -4.49 12.48
CA MET A 113 14.09 -4.98 13.10
C MET A 113 14.20 -4.49 14.56
N ASN A 114 13.87 -3.22 14.82
CA ASN A 114 13.89 -2.70 16.17
C ASN A 114 12.89 -3.38 17.10
N GLN A 115 11.67 -3.63 16.62
CA GLN A 115 10.66 -4.38 17.36
C GLN A 115 11.13 -5.81 17.64
N PHE A 116 11.71 -6.48 16.65
CA PHE A 116 12.22 -7.84 16.76
C PHE A 116 13.20 -8.01 17.93
N TYR A 117 14.14 -7.07 18.11
CA TYR A 117 15.12 -7.10 19.19
C TYR A 117 14.66 -6.44 20.50
N SER A 118 13.67 -5.55 20.46
CA SER A 118 13.21 -4.84 21.66
C SER A 118 12.18 -5.63 22.46
N GLU A 119 11.23 -6.25 21.77
CA GLU A 119 10.05 -6.90 22.36
C GLU A 119 9.62 -8.20 21.66
N GLY A 120 10.09 -8.44 20.43
CA GLY A 120 9.75 -9.61 19.63
C GLY A 120 10.59 -10.87 19.92
N ALA A 121 10.57 -11.80 18.97
CA ALA A 121 11.23 -13.10 19.09
C ALA A 121 12.77 -13.01 19.19
N GLY A 122 13.37 -11.90 18.77
CA GLY A 122 14.81 -11.64 18.83
C GLY A 122 15.29 -11.07 20.17
N LYS A 123 14.39 -10.74 21.10
CA LYS A 123 14.73 -10.01 22.33
C LYS A 123 15.79 -10.68 23.19
N ASP A 124 15.66 -12.00 23.37
CA ASP A 124 16.56 -12.80 24.21
C ASP A 124 17.49 -13.68 23.35
N LEU A 125 17.63 -13.34 22.05
CA LEU A 125 18.40 -14.13 21.08
C LEU A 125 19.91 -14.07 21.32
N PHE A 126 20.41 -12.93 21.81
CA PHE A 126 21.82 -12.71 22.06
C PHE A 126 22.10 -12.43 23.55
N ALA A 127 23.26 -12.86 24.03
CA ALA A 127 23.71 -12.72 25.43
C ALA A 127 23.86 -11.26 25.87
N THR A 128 24.18 -10.37 24.94
CA THR A 128 24.42 -8.95 25.19
C THR A 128 23.52 -8.08 24.30
N GLY A 129 23.31 -6.83 24.70
CA GLY A 129 22.25 -5.97 24.17
C GLY A 129 22.61 -5.15 22.91
N GLU A 130 23.66 -5.49 22.19
CA GLU A 130 24.19 -4.69 21.06
C GLU A 130 23.20 -4.65 19.90
N ALA A 131 22.58 -5.80 19.57
CA ALA A 131 21.55 -5.87 18.52
C ALA A 131 20.37 -4.94 18.81
N LYS A 132 19.91 -4.91 20.06
CA LYS A 132 18.87 -3.99 20.52
C LYS A 132 19.33 -2.52 20.48
N LYS A 133 20.53 -2.21 20.98
CA LYS A 133 21.06 -0.83 21.00
C LYS A 133 21.19 -0.28 19.58
N VAL A 134 21.75 -1.05 18.65
CA VAL A 134 21.93 -0.61 17.27
C VAL A 134 20.58 -0.48 16.55
N SER A 135 19.64 -1.40 16.77
CA SER A 135 18.31 -1.32 16.16
C SER A 135 17.52 -0.12 16.64
N GLU A 136 17.58 0.21 17.95
CA GLU A 136 16.93 1.40 18.51
C GLU A 136 17.55 2.69 17.98
N HIS A 137 18.87 2.71 17.79
CA HIS A 137 19.57 3.86 17.20
C HIS A 137 19.15 4.08 15.75
N LEU A 138 19.21 3.02 14.92
CA LEU A 138 18.83 3.08 13.52
C LEU A 138 17.36 3.48 13.33
N ALA A 139 16.45 2.97 14.17
CA ALA A 139 15.05 3.38 14.18
C ALA A 139 14.88 4.90 14.39
N LYS A 140 15.63 5.49 15.33
CA LYS A 140 15.61 6.95 15.57
C LYS A 140 16.21 7.73 14.41
N GLU A 141 17.25 7.22 13.75
CA GLU A 141 17.86 7.89 12.61
C GLU A 141 16.95 7.86 11.38
N VAL A 142 16.25 6.75 11.10
CA VAL A 142 15.27 6.71 10.00
C VAL A 142 14.06 7.61 10.26
N ASP A 143 13.63 7.74 11.52
CA ASP A 143 12.58 8.70 11.89
C ASP A 143 13.00 10.15 11.60
N LYS A 144 14.25 10.51 11.93
CA LYS A 144 14.82 11.84 11.64
C LYS A 144 14.93 12.08 10.13
N LEU A 145 15.41 11.07 9.40
CA LEU A 145 15.51 11.09 7.95
C LEU A 145 14.14 11.35 7.32
N ALA A 146 13.13 10.53 7.66
CA ALA A 146 11.79 10.67 7.11
C ALA A 146 11.18 12.03 7.45
N LYS A 147 11.37 12.52 8.68
CA LYS A 147 10.92 13.85 9.10
C LYS A 147 11.56 14.99 8.30
N SER A 148 12.80 14.81 7.84
CA SER A 148 13.52 15.82 7.04
C SER A 148 13.07 15.84 5.57
N LEU A 149 12.62 14.70 5.05
CA LEU A 149 12.26 14.51 3.64
C LEU A 149 10.76 14.70 3.35
N LEU A 150 9.91 14.43 4.33
CA LEU A 150 8.46 14.48 4.19
C LEU A 150 7.90 15.80 4.71
N LYS A 151 6.78 16.25 4.12
CA LYS A 151 5.98 17.33 4.70
C LYS A 151 5.40 16.86 6.04
N LYS A 152 5.19 17.80 6.96
CA LYS A 152 4.78 17.51 8.34
C LYS A 152 3.53 16.62 8.42
N ASP A 153 2.51 16.92 7.64
CA ASP A 153 1.25 16.17 7.57
C ASP A 153 1.44 14.75 7.02
N VAL A 154 2.26 14.60 5.98
CA VAL A 154 2.61 13.30 5.39
C VAL A 154 3.44 12.47 6.37
N TYR A 155 4.41 13.10 7.05
CA TYR A 155 5.23 12.46 8.07
C TYR A 155 4.38 11.92 9.22
N GLU A 156 3.49 12.73 9.80
CA GLU A 156 2.65 12.33 10.94
C GLU A 156 1.72 11.16 10.57
N LYS A 157 1.06 11.20 9.41
CA LYS A 157 0.25 10.07 8.90
C LYS A 157 1.08 8.82 8.65
N THR A 158 2.25 8.99 8.05
CA THR A 158 3.13 7.87 7.73
C THR A 158 3.71 7.24 8.99
N GLN A 159 4.05 8.03 10.01
CA GLN A 159 4.54 7.54 11.29
C GLN A 159 3.51 6.63 11.97
N VAL A 160 2.24 7.02 11.97
CA VAL A 160 1.14 6.18 12.47
C VAL A 160 1.04 4.88 11.65
N PHE A 161 1.05 5.00 10.33
CA PHE A 161 1.04 3.81 9.45
C PHE A 161 2.20 2.86 9.72
N VAL A 162 3.43 3.38 9.91
CA VAL A 162 4.61 2.56 10.18
C VAL A 162 4.43 1.78 11.48
N ALA A 163 3.96 2.44 12.55
CA ALA A 163 3.68 1.78 13.82
C ALA A 163 2.65 0.65 13.67
N ASP A 164 1.51 0.94 13.03
CA ASP A 164 0.43 -0.04 12.80
C ASP A 164 0.91 -1.22 11.92
N PHE A 165 1.72 -0.93 10.89
CA PHE A 165 2.23 -1.95 9.98
C PHE A 165 3.23 -2.88 10.66
N VAL A 166 4.14 -2.33 11.48
CA VAL A 166 5.13 -3.08 12.23
C VAL A 166 4.44 -4.03 13.23
N GLU A 167 3.44 -3.55 13.97
CA GLU A 167 2.66 -4.38 14.88
C GLU A 167 1.92 -5.51 14.17
N LYS A 168 1.39 -5.24 12.97
CA LYS A 168 0.65 -6.24 12.18
C LYS A 168 1.56 -7.27 11.51
N TYR A 169 2.77 -6.88 11.11
CA TYR A 169 3.71 -7.71 10.37
C TYR A 169 5.09 -7.72 11.06
N PRO A 170 5.22 -8.26 12.28
CA PRO A 170 6.51 -8.35 12.95
C PRO A 170 7.43 -9.36 12.24
N PHE A 171 8.75 -9.19 12.35
CA PHE A 171 9.66 -10.27 11.96
C PHE A 171 9.52 -11.46 12.91
N ALA A 172 9.30 -12.64 12.33
CA ALA A 172 9.13 -13.87 13.11
C ALA A 172 10.47 -14.46 13.57
N ASP A 173 11.51 -14.33 12.74
CA ASP A 173 12.83 -14.89 12.98
C ASP A 173 13.92 -14.10 12.23
N LEU A 174 15.16 -14.58 12.35
CA LEU A 174 16.34 -13.98 11.73
C LEU A 174 16.32 -13.93 10.20
N SER A 175 15.39 -14.61 9.52
CA SER A 175 15.23 -14.48 8.05
C SER A 175 14.82 -13.07 7.63
N MET A 176 14.21 -12.29 8.54
CA MET A 176 13.80 -10.90 8.32
C MET A 176 13.06 -10.70 6.99
N ILE A 177 12.21 -11.68 6.63
CA ILE A 177 11.47 -11.64 5.36
C ILE A 177 10.52 -10.43 5.39
N ARG A 178 10.81 -9.45 4.54
CA ARG A 178 10.02 -8.21 4.45
C ARG A 178 8.71 -8.45 3.74
N THR A 179 7.66 -7.81 4.25
CA THR A 179 6.41 -7.61 3.51
C THR A 179 6.46 -6.20 2.91
N PRO A 180 6.35 -6.02 1.57
CA PRO A 180 6.37 -4.68 0.97
C PRO A 180 5.27 -3.79 1.55
N ALA A 181 5.66 -2.67 2.16
CA ALA A 181 4.75 -1.80 2.89
C ALA A 181 4.17 -0.68 2.03
N TYR A 182 4.89 -0.26 0.98
CA TYR A 182 4.48 0.86 0.13
C TYR A 182 3.06 0.72 -0.45
N ARG A 183 2.66 -0.47 -0.93
CA ARG A 183 1.29 -0.67 -1.44
C ARG A 183 0.24 -0.49 -0.34
N ALA A 184 0.49 -1.02 0.85
CA ALA A 184 -0.41 -0.84 1.99
C ALA A 184 -0.44 0.63 2.44
N TRP A 185 0.68 1.35 2.34
CA TRP A 185 0.77 2.77 2.61
C TRP A 185 -0.06 3.60 1.62
N LEU A 186 -0.04 3.28 0.32
CA LEU A 186 -0.89 3.92 -0.68
C LEU A 186 -2.38 3.75 -0.34
N GLN A 187 -2.78 2.51 -0.02
CA GLN A 187 -4.16 2.20 0.37
C GLN A 187 -4.58 2.95 1.65
N ALA A 188 -3.73 3.00 2.67
CA ALA A 188 -4.00 3.72 3.91
C ALA A 188 -4.16 5.23 3.69
N ASN A 189 -3.46 5.80 2.70
CA ASN A 189 -3.52 7.21 2.35
C ASN A 189 -4.52 7.54 1.24
N GLN A 190 -5.27 6.55 0.73
CA GLN A 190 -6.25 6.70 -0.37
C GLN A 190 -5.61 7.27 -1.65
N ILE A 191 -4.35 6.93 -1.90
CA ILE A 191 -3.61 7.33 -3.11
C ILE A 191 -3.85 6.25 -4.17
N SER A 192 -4.24 6.65 -5.37
CA SER A 192 -4.42 5.69 -6.47
C SER A 192 -3.08 5.09 -6.91
N GLU A 193 -3.06 3.82 -7.32
CA GLU A 193 -1.83 3.19 -7.81
C GLU A 193 -1.30 3.86 -9.08
N GLU A 194 -2.18 4.48 -9.87
CA GLU A 194 -1.86 5.26 -11.07
C GLU A 194 -1.10 6.56 -10.74
N GLU A 195 -1.43 7.23 -9.63
CA GLU A 195 -0.70 8.40 -9.13
C GLU A 195 0.64 8.03 -8.45
N ALA A 196 0.84 6.76 -8.10
CA ALA A 196 2.03 6.28 -7.39
C ALA A 196 3.22 5.96 -8.31
N VAL A 197 2.98 5.70 -9.60
CA VAL A 197 4.02 5.46 -10.61
C VAL A 197 4.25 6.74 -11.39
N THR A 198 5.10 7.62 -10.86
CA THR A 198 5.24 8.97 -11.43
C THR A 198 6.23 9.05 -12.58
N THR A 199 7.37 8.34 -12.53
CA THR A 199 8.41 8.33 -13.58
C THR A 199 9.63 7.47 -13.19
N LEU A 200 10.39 6.97 -14.17
CA LEU A 200 11.74 6.39 -13.96
C LEU A 200 12.84 7.48 -13.82
N GLY A 201 12.46 8.74 -14.00
CA GLY A 201 13.37 9.85 -14.22
C GLY A 201 13.82 9.94 -15.68
N THR A 202 14.65 10.94 -15.96
CA THR A 202 15.35 11.08 -17.23
C THR A 202 16.39 9.99 -17.42
N MET A 203 16.78 9.74 -18.67
CA MET A 203 17.79 8.73 -19.00
C MET A 203 19.12 8.90 -18.22
N PRO A 204 19.67 10.12 -18.02
CA PRO A 204 20.82 10.32 -17.14
C PRO A 204 20.57 9.95 -15.67
N GLU A 205 19.37 10.22 -15.13
CA GLU A 205 18.99 9.86 -13.76
C GLU A 205 18.84 8.35 -13.59
N ALA A 206 18.28 7.67 -14.60
CA ALA A 206 18.18 6.21 -14.62
C ALA A 206 19.56 5.54 -14.72
N ILE A 207 20.46 6.09 -15.54
CA ILE A 207 21.85 5.64 -15.64
C ILE A 207 22.60 5.85 -14.32
N GLY A 208 22.44 7.03 -13.70
CA GLY A 208 23.01 7.31 -12.38
C GLY A 208 22.52 6.31 -11.35
N ASP A 209 21.22 5.97 -11.36
CA ASP A 209 20.65 4.94 -10.50
C ASP A 209 21.29 3.56 -10.71
N VAL A 210 21.45 3.14 -11.97
CA VAL A 210 22.12 1.87 -12.30
C VAL A 210 23.57 1.87 -11.81
N SER A 211 24.29 2.97 -11.99
CA SER A 211 25.67 3.13 -11.51
C SER A 211 25.76 3.01 -9.99
N ASP A 212 24.89 3.68 -9.25
CA ASP A 212 24.83 3.60 -7.77
C ASP A 212 24.57 2.16 -7.30
N ARG A 213 23.62 1.46 -7.95
CA ARG A 213 23.31 0.07 -7.62
C ARG A 213 24.47 -0.87 -7.94
N LEU A 214 25.17 -0.64 -9.05
CA LEU A 214 26.34 -1.44 -9.41
C LEU A 214 27.47 -1.24 -8.40
N SER A 215 27.72 0.00 -7.98
CA SER A 215 28.68 0.31 -6.91
C SER A 215 28.32 -0.42 -5.61
N LEU A 216 27.05 -0.34 -5.19
CA LEU A 216 26.55 -1.09 -4.03
C LEU A 216 26.77 -2.60 -4.17
N VAL A 217 26.39 -3.19 -5.31
CA VAL A 217 26.54 -4.63 -5.55
C VAL A 217 28.00 -5.04 -5.51
N SER A 218 28.91 -4.22 -6.05
CA SER A 218 30.35 -4.46 -6.01
C SER A 218 30.89 -4.46 -4.58
N GLU A 219 30.38 -3.58 -3.72
CA GLU A 219 30.78 -3.47 -2.32
C GLU A 219 30.17 -4.55 -1.41
N GLN A 220 28.88 -4.86 -1.57
CA GLN A 220 28.14 -5.71 -0.64
C GLN A 220 28.20 -7.20 -0.98
N THR A 221 28.20 -7.57 -2.27
CA THR A 221 28.19 -8.98 -2.68
C THR A 221 29.35 -9.79 -2.10
N PRO A 222 30.61 -9.30 -2.08
CA PRO A 222 31.73 -10.05 -1.50
C PRO A 222 31.57 -10.30 -0.01
N LYS A 223 31.05 -9.32 0.73
CA LYS A 223 30.82 -9.42 2.18
C LYS A 223 29.75 -10.48 2.47
N ILE A 224 28.60 -10.38 1.81
CA ILE A 224 27.51 -11.33 1.96
C ILE A 224 27.95 -12.75 1.57
N MET A 225 28.68 -12.91 0.46
CA MET A 225 29.22 -14.21 0.05
C MET A 225 30.21 -14.77 1.06
N THR A 226 31.06 -13.92 1.64
CA THR A 226 31.98 -14.28 2.73
C THR A 226 31.22 -14.81 3.92
N TRP A 227 30.19 -14.10 4.40
CA TRP A 227 29.39 -14.55 5.54
C TRP A 227 28.57 -15.79 5.23
N LYS A 228 27.97 -15.92 4.04
CA LYS A 228 27.25 -17.13 3.62
C LYS A 228 28.18 -18.34 3.60
N ALA A 229 29.41 -18.18 3.14
CA ALA A 229 30.35 -19.29 3.12
C ALA A 229 30.93 -19.60 4.51
N GLN A 230 31.13 -18.60 5.38
CA GLN A 230 31.42 -18.82 6.81
C GLN A 230 30.29 -19.59 7.50
N LEU A 231 29.03 -19.23 7.24
CA LEU A 231 27.86 -19.92 7.78
C LEU A 231 27.81 -21.38 7.29
N LEU A 232 28.10 -21.63 6.01
CA LEU A 232 28.23 -22.98 5.48
C LEU A 232 29.38 -23.75 6.13
N ALA A 233 30.55 -23.12 6.33
CA ALA A 233 31.70 -23.76 6.94
C ALA A 233 31.47 -24.13 8.43
N LEU A 234 30.73 -23.30 9.18
CA LEU A 234 30.33 -23.60 10.56
C LEU A 234 29.43 -24.85 10.64
N ASN A 235 28.53 -24.98 9.66
CA ASN A 235 27.47 -26.00 9.64
C ASN A 235 27.78 -27.22 8.74
N SER A 236 28.89 -27.21 8.01
CA SER A 236 29.35 -28.30 7.14
C SER A 236 30.63 -28.96 7.69
N SER A 237 30.91 -30.18 7.23
CA SER A 237 32.21 -30.83 7.44
C SER A 237 33.27 -30.44 6.39
N ALA A 238 32.93 -29.52 5.47
CA ALA A 238 33.86 -29.00 4.45
C ALA A 238 35.02 -28.21 5.09
N SER A 239 36.22 -28.29 4.52
CA SER A 239 37.39 -27.63 5.11
C SER A 239 37.32 -26.11 4.96
N ILE A 240 37.49 -25.41 6.08
CA ILE A 240 37.48 -23.95 6.19
C ILE A 240 38.53 -23.33 5.24
N GLU A 241 39.65 -24.02 4.98
CA GLU A 241 40.69 -23.53 4.07
C GLU A 241 40.22 -23.39 2.61
N GLN A 242 39.42 -24.34 2.10
CA GLN A 242 38.96 -24.28 0.70
C GLN A 242 37.93 -23.17 0.50
N VAL A 243 37.07 -22.94 1.50
CA VAL A 243 36.12 -21.84 1.53
C VAL A 243 36.85 -20.50 1.56
N ASN A 244 37.81 -20.32 2.48
CA ASN A 244 38.57 -19.07 2.60
C ASN A 244 39.36 -18.72 1.33
N ALA A 245 39.92 -19.72 0.63
CA ALA A 245 40.63 -19.49 -0.63
C ALA A 245 39.71 -18.96 -1.74
N ALA A 246 38.51 -19.54 -1.89
CA ALA A 246 37.53 -19.07 -2.86
C ALA A 246 37.00 -17.66 -2.53
N LEU A 247 36.77 -17.37 -1.25
CA LEU A 247 36.34 -16.06 -0.77
C LEU A 247 37.37 -14.97 -1.03
N ASN A 248 38.64 -15.23 -0.76
CA ASN A 248 39.71 -14.27 -1.04
C ASN A 248 39.80 -13.94 -2.53
N SER A 249 39.62 -14.93 -3.41
CA SER A 249 39.57 -14.68 -4.85
C SER A 249 38.40 -13.77 -5.25
N LEU A 250 37.22 -13.95 -4.65
CA LEU A 250 36.04 -13.12 -4.92
C LEU A 250 36.25 -11.69 -4.42
N LYS A 251 36.77 -11.52 -3.20
CA LYS A 251 37.08 -10.21 -2.61
C LYS A 251 38.02 -9.41 -3.51
N VAL A 252 39.14 -10.00 -3.94
CA VAL A 252 40.11 -9.34 -4.85
C VAL A 252 39.47 -8.93 -6.18
N THR A 253 38.61 -9.79 -6.74
CA THR A 253 37.91 -9.49 -8.00
C THR A 253 36.95 -8.30 -7.83
N SER A 254 36.23 -8.23 -6.71
CA SER A 254 35.29 -7.14 -6.45
C SER A 254 35.97 -5.84 -6.03
N GLU A 255 37.08 -5.89 -5.30
CA GLU A 255 37.94 -4.72 -5.08
C GLU A 255 38.42 -4.15 -6.42
N SER A 256 38.86 -5.02 -7.34
CA SER A 256 39.26 -4.60 -8.69
C SER A 256 38.09 -4.02 -9.50
N LEU A 257 36.87 -4.55 -9.35
CA LEU A 257 35.67 -4.02 -10.00
C LEU A 257 35.25 -2.66 -9.42
N LYS A 258 35.28 -2.52 -8.08
CA LYS A 258 35.02 -1.25 -7.40
C LYS A 258 36.04 -0.20 -7.81
N ASP A 259 37.33 -0.53 -7.79
CA ASP A 259 38.40 0.35 -8.24
C ASP A 259 38.23 0.76 -9.71
N PHE A 260 37.78 -0.17 -10.56
CA PHE A 260 37.47 0.15 -11.94
C PHE A 260 36.31 1.15 -12.05
N ILE A 261 35.21 0.94 -11.32
CA ILE A 261 34.04 1.83 -11.31
C ILE A 261 34.40 3.22 -10.77
N ASP A 262 35.08 3.29 -9.62
CA ASP A 262 35.39 4.54 -8.93
C ASP A 262 36.41 5.39 -9.70
N ASN A 263 37.41 4.75 -10.33
CA ASN A 263 38.48 5.46 -11.03
C ASN A 263 38.28 5.62 -12.54
N ASN A 264 37.25 5.02 -13.13
CA ASN A 264 36.93 5.14 -14.56
C ASN A 264 35.49 5.65 -14.79
N PRO A 265 35.11 6.81 -14.22
CA PRO A 265 33.75 7.35 -14.35
C PRO A 265 33.35 7.64 -15.81
N GLU A 266 34.31 8.01 -16.67
CA GLU A 266 34.09 8.23 -18.10
C GLU A 266 33.76 6.94 -18.85
N TYR A 267 34.30 5.79 -18.43
CA TYR A 267 33.95 4.50 -19.04
C TYR A 267 32.55 4.05 -18.62
N MET A 268 32.15 4.28 -17.37
CA MET A 268 30.77 4.03 -16.93
C MET A 268 29.78 4.94 -17.67
N ARG A 269 30.14 6.21 -17.90
CA ARG A 269 29.35 7.15 -18.70
C ARG A 269 29.21 6.70 -20.15
N ASN A 270 30.30 6.27 -20.79
CA ASN A 270 30.28 5.75 -22.16
C ASN A 270 29.53 4.41 -22.27
N LEU A 271 29.72 3.50 -21.32
CA LEU A 271 29.01 2.23 -21.26
C LEU A 271 27.50 2.49 -21.12
N ALA A 272 27.12 3.45 -20.28
CA ALA A 272 25.74 3.82 -20.08
C ALA A 272 25.13 4.51 -21.30
N GLU A 273 25.88 5.37 -21.99
CA GLU A 273 25.46 5.98 -23.26
C GLU A 273 25.27 4.91 -24.35
N GLN A 274 26.19 3.94 -24.45
CA GLN A 274 26.06 2.82 -25.38
C GLN A 274 24.92 1.88 -25.02
N MET A 275 24.71 1.59 -23.73
CA MET A 275 23.57 0.80 -23.27
C MET A 275 22.26 1.51 -23.55
N ALA A 276 22.17 2.82 -23.31
CA ALA A 276 21.02 3.62 -23.65
C ALA A 276 20.68 3.52 -25.14
N VAL A 277 21.67 3.71 -26.03
CA VAL A 277 21.49 3.58 -27.48
C VAL A 277 21.07 2.16 -27.89
N GLN A 278 21.65 1.13 -27.28
CA GLN A 278 21.31 -0.26 -27.61
C GLN A 278 19.96 -0.72 -27.04
N LEU A 279 19.54 -0.18 -25.90
CA LEU A 279 18.27 -0.52 -25.24
C LEU A 279 17.10 0.35 -25.71
N GLN A 280 17.37 1.48 -26.35
CA GLN A 280 16.36 2.37 -26.93
C GLN A 280 15.31 1.66 -27.81
N PRO A 281 15.68 0.80 -28.78
CA PRO A 281 14.68 0.06 -29.57
C PRO A 281 13.85 -0.92 -28.72
N LEU A 282 14.39 -1.40 -27.60
CA LEU A 282 13.72 -2.32 -26.68
C LEU A 282 12.73 -1.56 -25.78
N VAL A 283 13.07 -0.35 -25.35
CA VAL A 283 12.16 0.57 -24.65
C VAL A 283 11.04 1.03 -25.58
N GLU A 284 11.35 1.43 -26.81
CA GLU A 284 10.34 1.82 -27.80
C GLU A 284 9.36 0.68 -28.12
N ASP A 285 9.85 -0.56 -28.24
CA ASP A 285 8.99 -1.75 -28.41
C ASP A 285 8.11 -2.03 -27.19
N ILE A 286 8.62 -1.80 -25.96
CA ILE A 286 7.84 -1.93 -24.73
C ILE A 286 6.79 -0.83 -24.63
N ASP A 287 7.14 0.43 -24.91
CA ASP A 287 6.21 1.55 -24.87
C ASP A 287 5.08 1.36 -25.89
N GLN A 288 5.42 0.98 -27.13
CA GLN A 288 4.41 0.69 -28.15
C GLN A 288 3.48 -0.45 -27.73
N LYS A 289 4.02 -1.56 -27.21
CA LYS A 289 3.21 -2.68 -26.72
C LYS A 289 2.38 -2.30 -25.49
N THR A 290 2.90 -1.44 -24.62
CA THR A 290 2.21 -0.99 -23.41
C THR A 290 1.05 -0.06 -23.77
N GLU A 291 1.25 0.87 -24.71
CA GLU A 291 0.21 1.73 -25.27
C GLU A 291 -0.90 0.90 -25.95
N GLU A 292 -0.53 -0.11 -26.75
CA GLU A 292 -1.48 -1.03 -27.36
C GLU A 292 -2.28 -1.82 -26.32
N ARG A 293 -1.65 -2.27 -25.23
CA ARG A 293 -2.33 -3.01 -24.15
C ARG A 293 -3.20 -2.11 -23.27
N LEU A 294 -2.75 -0.89 -22.99
CA LEU A 294 -3.52 0.09 -22.24
C LEU A 294 -4.76 0.55 -23.02
N SER A 295 -4.64 0.75 -24.34
CA SER A 295 -5.80 1.06 -25.17
C SER A 295 -6.79 -0.11 -25.22
N GLN A 296 -6.31 -1.36 -25.37
CA GLN A 296 -7.17 -2.55 -25.26
C GLN A 296 -7.89 -2.63 -23.92
N LEU A 297 -7.20 -2.39 -22.80
CA LEU A 297 -7.82 -2.40 -21.47
C LEU A 297 -8.82 -1.26 -21.27
N SER A 298 -8.57 -0.09 -21.86
CA SER A 298 -9.51 1.03 -21.85
C SER A 298 -10.78 0.69 -22.64
N ASP A 299 -10.63 0.06 -23.81
CA ASP A 299 -11.76 -0.39 -24.63
C ASP A 299 -12.55 -1.50 -23.93
N GLU A 300 -11.87 -2.46 -23.30
CA GLU A 300 -12.51 -3.51 -22.49
C GLU A 300 -13.24 -2.92 -21.27
N ARG A 301 -12.66 -1.94 -20.58
CA ARG A 301 -13.33 -1.23 -19.48
C ARG A 301 -14.55 -0.47 -19.96
N GLN A 302 -14.47 0.25 -21.08
CA GLN A 302 -15.60 1.00 -21.61
C GLN A 302 -16.74 0.06 -22.04
N ALA A 303 -16.41 -1.11 -22.61
CA ALA A 303 -17.38 -2.16 -22.90
C ALA A 303 -18.03 -2.74 -21.63
N LEU A 304 -17.24 -2.97 -20.58
CA LEU A 304 -17.72 -3.42 -19.27
C LEU A 304 -18.61 -2.38 -18.59
N GLU A 305 -18.26 -1.10 -18.64
CA GLU A 305 -19.09 -0.02 -18.09
C GLU A 305 -20.43 0.09 -18.82
N LEU A 306 -20.44 -0.03 -20.15
CA LEU A 306 -21.67 -0.07 -20.95
C LEU A 306 -22.52 -1.30 -20.63
N MET A 307 -21.90 -2.46 -20.40
CA MET A 307 -22.59 -3.69 -19.97
C MET A 307 -23.21 -3.52 -18.59
N VAL A 308 -22.45 -3.02 -17.61
CA VAL A 308 -22.93 -2.77 -16.23
C VAL A 308 -24.01 -1.70 -16.21
N ALA A 309 -23.91 -0.65 -17.02
CA ALA A 309 -24.96 0.37 -17.14
C ALA A 309 -26.27 -0.23 -17.70
N ARG A 310 -26.17 -1.12 -18.69
CA ARG A 310 -27.31 -1.85 -19.24
C ARG A 310 -27.93 -2.78 -18.20
N GLU A 311 -27.12 -3.57 -17.49
CA GLU A 311 -27.59 -4.45 -16.41
C GLU A 311 -28.26 -3.66 -15.29
N ARG A 312 -27.71 -2.50 -14.89
CA ARG A 312 -28.33 -1.62 -13.88
C ARG A 312 -29.68 -1.08 -14.36
N GLN A 313 -29.81 -0.75 -15.64
CA GLN A 313 -31.07 -0.27 -16.20
C GLN A 313 -32.12 -1.39 -16.25
N GLU A 314 -31.74 -2.61 -16.63
CA GLU A 314 -32.61 -3.78 -16.61
C GLU A 314 -33.03 -4.14 -15.18
N ILE A 315 -32.10 -4.14 -14.23
CA ILE A 315 -32.38 -4.36 -12.80
C ILE A 315 -33.30 -3.27 -12.25
N ALA A 316 -33.10 -2.00 -12.60
CA ALA A 316 -33.97 -0.91 -12.18
C ALA A 316 -35.41 -1.06 -12.71
N GLN A 317 -35.59 -1.55 -13.95
CA GLN A 317 -36.90 -1.85 -14.51
C GLN A 317 -37.57 -3.02 -13.79
N ILE A 318 -36.83 -4.09 -13.49
CA ILE A 318 -37.33 -5.23 -12.72
C ILE A 318 -37.77 -4.78 -11.33
N ILE A 319 -36.92 -4.05 -10.58
CA ILE A 319 -37.24 -3.54 -9.25
C ILE A 319 -38.43 -2.59 -9.27
N THR A 320 -38.55 -1.73 -10.29
CA THR A 320 -39.70 -0.83 -10.43
C THR A 320 -40.99 -1.61 -10.68
N SER A 321 -40.94 -2.64 -11.55
CA SER A 321 -42.09 -3.52 -11.80
C SER A 321 -42.50 -4.34 -10.57
N GLU A 322 -41.53 -4.76 -9.75
CA GLU A 322 -41.80 -5.43 -8.47
C GLU A 322 -42.39 -4.47 -7.45
N ARG A 323 -41.92 -3.21 -7.39
CA ARG A 323 -42.49 -2.18 -6.52
C ARG A 323 -43.90 -1.78 -6.91
N GLU A 324 -44.22 -1.71 -8.20
CA GLU A 324 -45.59 -1.46 -8.68
C GLU A 324 -46.54 -2.60 -8.30
N LYS A 325 -46.12 -3.86 -8.47
CA LYS A 325 -46.90 -5.03 -8.01
C LYS A 325 -47.05 -5.03 -6.48
N PHE A 326 -45.99 -4.73 -5.74
CA PHE A 326 -46.03 -4.65 -4.29
C PHE A 326 -46.93 -3.50 -3.79
N ALA A 327 -46.95 -2.35 -4.46
CA ALA A 327 -47.84 -1.25 -4.13
C ALA A 327 -49.31 -1.59 -4.37
N GLN A 328 -49.62 -2.31 -5.46
CA GLN A 328 -50.96 -2.82 -5.73
C GLN A 328 -51.42 -3.84 -4.67
N ASP A 329 -50.54 -4.77 -4.28
CA ASP A 329 -50.82 -5.71 -3.19
C ASP A 329 -51.02 -4.98 -1.85
N LEU A 330 -50.24 -3.93 -1.57
CA LEU A 330 -50.38 -3.13 -0.35
C LEU A 330 -51.71 -2.37 -0.30
N ASP A 331 -52.17 -1.84 -1.43
CA ASP A 331 -53.47 -1.16 -1.53
C ASP A 331 -54.62 -2.14 -1.28
N HIS A 332 -54.52 -3.37 -1.82
CA HIS A 332 -55.51 -4.41 -1.59
C HIS A 332 -55.56 -4.84 -0.11
N VAL A 333 -54.39 -5.04 0.50
CA VAL A 333 -54.28 -5.41 1.93
C VAL A 333 -54.76 -4.26 2.83
N SER A 334 -54.43 -3.02 2.51
CA SER A 334 -54.87 -1.84 3.25
C SER A 334 -56.39 -1.69 3.24
N GLN A 335 -57.02 -1.88 2.09
CA GLN A 335 -58.48 -1.84 1.97
C GLN A 335 -59.16 -2.99 2.74
N GLU A 336 -58.62 -4.20 2.69
CA GLU A 336 -59.16 -5.32 3.47
C GLU A 336 -59.05 -5.08 4.97
N VAL A 337 -57.92 -4.54 5.46
CA VAL A 337 -57.73 -4.21 6.88
C VAL A 337 -58.67 -3.09 7.32
N VAL A 338 -58.84 -2.05 6.51
CA VAL A 338 -59.75 -0.93 6.83
C VAL A 338 -61.21 -1.41 6.85
N ASN A 339 -61.64 -2.20 5.88
CA ASN A 339 -62.99 -2.74 5.85
C ASN A 339 -63.26 -3.65 7.05
N LEU A 340 -62.33 -4.54 7.38
CA LEU A 340 -62.45 -5.42 8.55
C LEU A 340 -62.50 -4.62 9.87
N ALA A 341 -61.70 -3.56 9.98
CA ALA A 341 -61.70 -2.69 11.14
C ALA A 341 -63.01 -1.90 11.25
N MET A 342 -63.54 -1.38 10.14
CA MET A 342 -64.81 -0.65 10.12
C MET A 342 -65.99 -1.55 10.44
N ASP A 343 -66.03 -2.77 9.90
CA ASP A 343 -67.05 -3.76 10.23
C ASP A 343 -67.04 -4.10 11.72
N LYS A 344 -65.86 -4.31 12.31
CA LYS A 344 -65.72 -4.55 13.76
C LYS A 344 -66.10 -3.33 14.59
N LEU A 345 -65.85 -2.12 14.10
CA LEU A 345 -66.24 -0.87 14.76
C LEU A 345 -67.75 -0.69 14.75
N ILE A 346 -68.42 -0.96 13.62
CA ILE A 346 -69.89 -0.95 13.51
C ILE A 346 -70.49 -2.00 14.47
N GLU A 347 -69.90 -3.19 14.54
CA GLU A 347 -70.34 -4.24 15.46
C GLU A 347 -70.23 -3.82 16.93
N LEU A 348 -69.11 -3.18 17.31
CA LEU A 348 -68.90 -2.60 18.65
C LEU A 348 -69.90 -1.48 18.97
N VAL A 349 -70.17 -0.58 18.03
CA VAL A 349 -71.14 0.52 18.22
C VAL A 349 -72.54 -0.06 18.41
N LYS A 350 -72.95 -1.02 17.58
CA LYS A 350 -74.25 -1.70 17.71
C LYS A 350 -74.39 -2.37 19.08
N SER A 351 -73.35 -3.09 19.51
CA SER A 351 -73.31 -3.73 20.82
C SER A 351 -73.42 -2.70 21.95
N THR A 352 -72.69 -1.60 21.86
CA THR A 352 -72.70 -0.52 22.86
C THR A 352 -74.07 0.15 22.96
N ILE A 353 -74.73 0.42 21.83
CA ILE A 353 -76.09 1.00 21.83
C ILE A 353 -77.08 0.05 22.50
N ILE A 354 -77.00 -1.26 22.23
CA ILE A 354 -77.86 -2.25 22.87
C ILE A 354 -77.65 -2.25 24.39
N TYR A 355 -76.41 -2.27 24.86
CA TYR A 355 -76.11 -2.19 26.30
C TYR A 355 -76.58 -0.86 26.91
N PHE A 356 -76.47 0.25 26.17
CA PHE A 356 -76.93 1.56 26.63
C PHE A 356 -78.46 1.63 26.76
N ILE A 357 -79.21 1.06 25.81
CA ILE A 357 -80.68 0.96 25.90
C ILE A 357 -81.08 0.09 27.09
N LEU A 358 -80.40 -1.05 27.28
CA LEU A 358 -80.60 -1.92 28.45
C LEU A 358 -80.33 -1.17 29.76
N PHE A 359 -79.26 -0.38 29.80
CA PHE A 359 -78.91 0.43 30.97
C PHE A 359 -79.97 1.49 31.28
N ILE A 360 -80.48 2.20 30.27
CA ILE A 360 -81.58 3.17 30.44
C ILE A 360 -82.84 2.47 30.94
N LEU A 361 -83.19 1.30 30.37
CA LEU A 361 -84.32 0.49 30.81
C LEU A 361 -84.20 0.15 32.30
N VAL A 362 -83.03 -0.29 32.75
CA VAL A 362 -82.79 -0.60 34.16
C VAL A 362 -82.94 0.65 35.04
N ILE A 363 -82.37 1.79 34.64
CA ILE A 363 -82.48 3.05 35.39
C ILE A 363 -83.92 3.55 35.50
N PHE A 364 -84.74 3.44 34.45
CA PHE A 364 -86.12 3.94 34.46
C PHE A 364 -87.10 2.98 35.14
N PHE A 365 -86.94 1.67 34.92
CA PHE A 365 -87.89 0.69 35.45
C PHE A 365 -87.56 0.25 36.88
N ALA A 366 -86.29 0.28 37.32
CA ALA A 366 -85.94 -0.09 38.70
C ALA A 366 -86.61 0.81 39.77
N PRO A 367 -86.64 2.15 39.64
CA PRO A 367 -87.34 3.02 40.58
C PRO A 367 -88.86 2.84 40.54
N LEU A 368 -89.42 2.49 39.38
CA LEU A 368 -90.86 2.30 39.22
C LEU A 368 -91.33 0.98 39.85
N VAL A 369 -90.54 -0.08 39.71
CA VAL A 369 -90.77 -1.37 40.39
C VAL A 369 -90.60 -1.21 41.91
N LEU A 370 -89.55 -0.52 42.37
CA LEU A 370 -89.34 -0.22 43.79
C LEU A 370 -90.45 0.69 44.34
N GLY A 371 -90.86 1.70 43.58
CA GLY A 371 -91.92 2.65 43.94
C GLY A 371 -93.30 2.00 44.00
N TYR A 372 -93.64 1.11 43.06
CA TYR A 372 -94.90 0.35 43.08
C TYR A 372 -94.96 -0.61 44.29
N ALA A 373 -93.84 -1.29 44.60
CA ALA A 373 -93.75 -2.16 45.78
C ALA A 373 -93.93 -1.38 47.10
N LEU A 374 -93.42 -0.15 47.18
CA LEU A 374 -93.58 0.74 48.34
C LEU A 374 -94.97 1.39 48.40
N GLY A 375 -95.53 1.81 47.27
CA GLY A 375 -96.84 2.48 47.16
C GLY A 375 -98.03 1.56 47.42
N LYS A 376 -97.93 0.27 47.04
CA LYS A 376 -98.97 -0.72 47.38
C LYS A 376 -99.09 -0.93 48.90
N ARG A 377 -98.03 -0.66 49.66
CA ARG A 377 -98.07 -0.69 51.14
C ARG A 377 -98.74 0.54 51.75
N SER A 378 -98.78 1.69 51.06
CA SER A 378 -99.36 2.93 51.58
C SER A 378 -100.80 3.21 51.12
N ALA A 379 -101.19 2.78 49.92
CA ALA A 379 -102.53 3.06 49.34
C ALA A 379 -103.70 2.28 49.97
N VAL A 380 -103.43 1.17 50.68
CA VAL A 380 -104.46 0.47 51.48
C VAL A 380 -105.01 1.36 52.61
N ARG A 381 -104.35 2.47 52.94
CA ARG A 381 -104.69 3.32 54.09
C ARG A 381 -105.62 4.51 53.79
N ALA A 382 -105.91 4.85 52.52
CA ALA A 382 -106.48 6.17 52.19
C ALA A 382 -107.83 6.19 51.44
N SER A 383 -108.38 5.07 50.95
CA SER A 383 -109.57 5.09 50.08
C SER A 383 -110.95 5.19 50.79
N THR A 384 -111.06 5.83 51.96
CA THR A 384 -112.32 5.80 52.75
C THR A 384 -112.96 7.16 53.08
N LYS A 385 -112.48 8.28 52.54
CA LYS A 385 -113.12 9.61 52.66
C LYS A 385 -112.85 10.36 51.35
N SER A 386 -113.78 10.95 50.60
CA SER A 386 -115.19 11.30 50.78
C SER A 386 -115.77 11.56 49.38
N ALA A 387 -116.92 10.97 49.08
CA ALA A 387 -117.83 11.39 48.02
C ALA A 387 -118.74 12.52 48.54
#